data_AF-A0A943UIP2-F1
#
_entry.id   AF-A0A943UIP2-F1
#
_cell.length_a   1.000
_cell.length_b   1.000
_cell.length_c   1.000
_cell.angle_alpha   90.00
_cell.angle_beta   90.00
_cell.angle_gamma   90.00
#
_symmetry.space_group_name_H-M   'P 1'
#
loop_
_entity.id
_entity.type
_entity.pdbx_description
1 polymer ?
#
loop_
_entity_poly.entity_id
_entity_poly.type
_entity_poly.pdbx_seq_one_letter_code
_entity_poly.pdbx_strand_id
1 'polypeptide(L)'
;MRTYDRLEALKSFLHKHLCAGREMKTPGADYTITSMTKQEPRCYIAYYPAMPDESGLITEALTLAPSILILPNVGKLKEVEEKRFDRYSGVHRPQELGQTLAVQLLFCVYEPGIRLPGFAESEQSEKGLDMTLLREGTQQGVKTIFGWMDDCKELLLARQLIPGTDLFLHEAECNYGPYTDQNFIVDKRPLYYGVMNVVFGCYADDGRNSELDEFLK
;
A
#
# COMPACT_ATOMS: atom_id res chain seq x y z
N MET A 1 10.73 20.20 -0.46
CA MET A 1 10.33 19.39 0.72
C MET A 1 10.92 18.00 0.55
N ARG A 2 11.50 17.37 1.57
CA ARG A 2 12.19 16.09 1.34
C ARG A 2 11.18 14.97 1.03
N THR A 3 11.60 14.02 0.19
CA THR A 3 10.79 12.84 -0.16
C THR A 3 10.34 12.06 1.07
N TYR A 4 11.19 11.92 2.07
CA TYR A 4 10.82 11.20 3.30
C TYR A 4 9.68 11.89 4.07
N ASP A 5 9.69 13.22 4.17
CA ASP A 5 8.63 13.98 4.84
C ASP A 5 7.28 13.80 4.13
N ARG A 6 7.30 13.80 2.79
CA ARG A 6 6.13 13.51 1.95
C ARG A 6 5.58 12.10 2.21
N LEU A 7 6.46 11.10 2.33
CA LEU A 7 6.07 9.71 2.60
C LEU A 7 5.50 9.51 4.00
N GLU A 8 6.08 10.12 5.04
CA GLU A 8 5.55 10.06 6.42
C GLU A 8 4.18 10.73 6.54
N ALA A 9 3.98 11.87 5.85
CA ALA A 9 2.68 12.52 5.79
C ALA A 9 1.65 11.66 5.04
N LEU A 10 2.02 11.05 3.91
CA LEU A 10 1.16 10.10 3.19
C LEU A 10 0.80 8.89 4.06
N LYS A 11 1.77 8.29 4.75
CA LYS A 11 1.53 7.18 5.70
C LYS A 11 0.54 7.56 6.79
N SER A 12 0.75 8.71 7.43
CA SER A 12 -0.12 9.21 8.49
C SER A 12 -1.54 9.49 7.96
N PHE A 13 -1.64 10.04 6.74
CA PHE A 13 -2.89 10.29 6.07
C PHE A 13 -3.66 9.00 5.76
N LEU A 14 -3.00 8.01 5.15
CA LEU A 14 -3.62 6.71 4.83
C LEU A 14 -4.00 5.96 6.11
N HIS A 15 -3.13 5.93 7.11
CA HIS A 15 -3.44 5.28 8.39
C HIS A 15 -4.70 5.87 9.03
N LYS A 16 -4.78 7.20 9.12
CA LYS A 16 -5.90 7.90 9.74
C LYS A 16 -7.25 7.62 9.07
N HIS A 17 -7.28 7.48 7.75
CA HIS A 17 -8.53 7.38 7.00
C HIS A 17 -8.89 5.95 6.58
N LEU A 18 -7.90 5.07 6.43
CA LEU A 18 -8.11 3.70 5.92
C LEU A 18 -7.88 2.62 6.96
N CYS A 19 -7.11 2.90 8.02
CA CYS A 19 -6.75 1.89 9.03
C CYS A 19 -7.42 2.17 10.38
N ALA A 20 -7.35 3.41 10.86
CA ALA A 20 -7.82 3.77 12.20
C ALA A 20 -9.29 3.37 12.43
N GLY A 21 -9.54 2.58 13.48
CA GLY A 21 -10.87 2.10 13.86
C GLY A 21 -11.42 0.96 13.00
N ARG A 22 -10.66 0.45 12.02
CA ARG A 22 -11.02 -0.73 11.23
C ARG A 22 -10.46 -1.97 11.90
N GLU A 23 -11.30 -2.96 12.20
CA GLU A 23 -10.84 -4.27 12.69
C GLU A 23 -10.84 -5.30 11.57
N MET A 24 -9.68 -5.93 11.32
CA MET A 24 -9.51 -6.94 10.28
C MET A 24 -8.86 -8.20 10.86
N LYS A 25 -9.13 -9.34 10.22
CA LYS A 25 -8.61 -10.64 10.65
C LYS A 25 -7.08 -10.65 10.56
N THR A 26 -6.44 -11.24 11.56
CA THR A 26 -5.00 -11.46 11.62
C THR A 26 -4.72 -12.84 12.21
N PRO A 27 -3.58 -13.47 11.88
CA PRO A 27 -3.14 -14.70 12.54
C PRO A 27 -3.05 -14.51 14.06
N GLY A 28 -3.41 -15.54 14.83
CA GLY A 28 -3.15 -15.55 16.27
C GLY A 28 -1.66 -15.61 16.60
N ALA A 29 -1.31 -15.46 17.88
CA ALA A 29 0.08 -15.36 18.35
C ALA A 29 0.96 -16.55 17.94
N ASP A 30 0.37 -17.75 17.81
CA ASP A 30 1.07 -18.99 17.46
C ASP A 30 1.03 -19.30 15.95
N TYR A 31 0.48 -18.40 15.13
CA TYR A 31 0.25 -18.58 13.68
C TYR A 31 -0.53 -19.84 13.31
N THR A 32 -1.27 -20.42 14.26
CA THR A 32 -2.09 -21.60 14.05
C THR A 32 -3.37 -21.24 13.31
N ILE A 33 -3.86 -22.16 12.48
CA ILE A 33 -5.17 -22.01 11.82
C ILE A 33 -6.35 -22.07 12.81
N THR A 34 -6.08 -22.47 14.07
CA THR A 34 -7.09 -22.62 15.13
C THR A 34 -7.39 -21.30 15.83
N SER A 35 -6.40 -20.40 15.92
CA SER A 35 -6.56 -19.08 16.53
C SER A 35 -6.63 -17.98 15.47
N MET A 36 -7.48 -16.98 15.68
CA MET A 36 -7.56 -15.77 14.85
C MET A 36 -7.95 -14.63 15.77
N THR A 37 -7.24 -13.54 15.65
CA THR A 37 -7.59 -12.31 16.33
C THR A 37 -8.01 -11.28 15.31
N LYS A 38 -8.50 -10.15 15.80
CA LYS A 38 -8.69 -8.97 14.98
C LYS A 38 -7.69 -7.93 15.44
N GLN A 39 -7.13 -7.21 14.49
CA GLN A 39 -6.30 -6.05 14.80
C GLN A 39 -6.60 -4.91 13.83
N GLU A 40 -6.23 -3.71 14.24
CA GLU A 40 -6.19 -2.56 13.37
C GLU A 40 -5.10 -2.74 12.31
N PRO A 41 -5.39 -2.51 11.01
CA PRO A 41 -4.39 -2.58 9.97
C PRO A 41 -3.26 -1.58 10.21
N ARG A 42 -2.05 -1.94 9.79
CA ARG A 42 -0.87 -1.09 9.98
C ARG A 42 -0.40 -0.49 8.66
N CYS A 43 0.20 0.70 8.71
CA CYS A 43 0.80 1.35 7.54
C CYS A 43 2.32 1.44 7.67
N TYR A 44 3.02 1.01 6.63
CA TYR A 44 4.49 0.95 6.60
C TYR A 44 5.05 1.68 5.39
N ILE A 45 6.29 2.17 5.50
CA ILE A 45 7.04 2.77 4.38
C ILE A 45 8.22 1.86 4.07
N ALA A 46 8.41 1.58 2.77
CA ALA A 46 9.48 0.76 2.23
C ALA A 46 9.48 -0.69 2.74
N TYR A 47 10.36 -1.52 2.17
CA TYR A 47 10.50 -2.91 2.58
C TYR A 47 10.95 -3.04 4.03
N TYR A 48 10.41 -4.04 4.71
CA TYR A 48 11.10 -4.62 5.85
C TYR A 48 12.42 -5.22 5.38
N PRO A 49 13.53 -5.06 6.14
CA PRO A 49 14.70 -5.87 5.88
C PRO A 49 14.27 -7.34 5.95
N ALA A 50 14.53 -8.08 4.87
CA ALA A 50 14.28 -9.50 4.84
C ALA A 50 15.17 -10.16 5.89
N MET A 51 14.59 -10.55 7.02
CA MET A 51 15.29 -11.30 8.05
C MET A 51 15.12 -12.79 7.71
N PRO A 52 16.21 -13.52 7.46
CA PRO A 52 16.12 -14.97 7.34
C PRO A 52 15.63 -15.55 8.68
N ASP A 53 14.78 -16.57 8.60
CA ASP A 53 14.48 -17.40 9.76
C ASP A 53 15.70 -18.25 10.17
N GLU A 54 15.56 -19.05 11.22
CA GLU A 54 16.63 -19.94 11.72
C GLU A 54 17.14 -20.93 10.66
N SER A 55 16.37 -21.18 9.60
CA SER A 55 16.73 -22.05 8.47
C SER A 55 17.39 -21.31 7.30
N GLY A 56 17.54 -19.99 7.38
CA GLY A 56 18.10 -19.17 6.31
C GLY A 56 17.08 -18.77 5.23
N LEU A 57 15.81 -19.16 5.38
CA LEU A 57 14.75 -18.84 4.44
C LEU A 57 14.11 -17.49 4.83
N ILE A 58 13.91 -16.63 3.84
CA ILE A 58 13.11 -15.41 4.03
C ILE A 58 11.65 -15.86 3.98
N THR A 59 11.05 -16.06 5.15
CA THR A 59 9.63 -16.33 5.28
C THR A 59 8.84 -15.03 5.34
N GLU A 60 7.79 -14.91 4.51
CA GLU A 60 6.86 -13.79 4.58
C GLU A 60 6.20 -13.79 5.96
N ALA A 61 6.39 -12.71 6.71
CA ALA A 61 5.84 -12.59 8.05
C ALA A 61 4.32 -12.41 7.98
N LEU A 62 3.58 -13.50 8.21
CA LEU A 62 2.13 -13.51 8.42
C LEU A 62 1.66 -12.44 9.45
N THR A 63 2.56 -12.04 10.36
CA THR A 63 2.35 -10.98 11.36
C THR A 63 2.10 -9.60 10.79
N LEU A 64 2.48 -9.37 9.53
CA LEU A 64 2.29 -8.09 8.88
C LEU A 64 0.87 -7.91 8.35
N ALA A 65 0.07 -8.97 8.26
CA ALA A 65 -1.32 -8.87 7.83
C ALA A 65 -2.25 -8.53 9.02
N PRO A 66 -3.20 -7.60 8.88
CA PRO A 66 -3.48 -6.76 7.72
C PRO A 66 -2.63 -5.49 7.70
N SER A 67 -2.19 -5.07 6.51
CA SER A 67 -1.40 -3.82 6.37
C SER A 67 -1.46 -3.20 4.98
N ILE A 68 -1.05 -1.93 4.92
CA ILE A 68 -0.71 -1.20 3.71
C ILE A 68 0.80 -0.92 3.73
N LEU A 69 1.50 -1.34 2.70
CA LEU A 69 2.91 -1.05 2.49
C LEU A 69 3.04 0.02 1.40
N ILE A 70 3.67 1.14 1.74
CA ILE A 70 3.92 2.27 0.83
C ILE A 70 5.34 2.12 0.30
N LEU A 71 5.46 1.70 -0.95
CA LEU A 71 6.74 1.53 -1.64
C LEU A 71 6.99 2.73 -2.56
N PRO A 72 8.01 3.56 -2.29
CA PRO A 72 8.43 4.57 -3.24
C PRO A 72 8.89 3.91 -4.54
N ASN A 73 8.44 4.43 -5.67
CA ASN A 73 8.83 3.98 -6.99
C ASN A 73 9.56 5.09 -7.74
N VAL A 74 10.06 4.78 -8.94
CA VAL A 74 10.75 5.74 -9.80
C VAL A 74 9.84 6.94 -10.08
N GLY A 75 10.29 8.11 -9.65
CA GLY A 75 9.69 9.40 -9.96
C GLY A 75 10.61 10.22 -10.86
N LYS A 76 10.10 11.31 -11.43
CA LYS A 76 10.89 12.23 -12.27
C LYS A 76 11.32 13.42 -11.45
N LEU A 77 12.60 13.81 -11.57
CA LEU A 77 13.16 14.97 -10.86
C LEU A 77 12.58 16.29 -11.38
N LYS A 78 12.36 16.37 -12.70
CA LYS A 78 11.73 17.49 -13.39
C LYS A 78 11.04 16.99 -14.66
N GLU A 79 9.75 17.21 -14.75
CA GLU A 79 8.85 16.85 -15.82
C GLU A 79 7.93 18.04 -16.07
N VAL A 80 8.22 18.76 -17.15
CA VAL A 80 7.39 19.86 -17.61
C VAL A 80 6.68 19.37 -18.87
N GLU A 81 5.51 18.76 -18.71
CA GLU A 81 4.66 18.45 -19.85
C GLU A 81 3.96 19.72 -20.34
N GLU A 82 4.52 20.37 -21.36
CA GLU A 82 3.76 21.35 -22.14
C GLU A 82 2.74 20.62 -23.01
N LYS A 83 1.46 20.71 -22.66
CA LYS A 83 0.40 20.27 -23.58
C LYS A 83 0.44 21.13 -24.84
N ARG A 84 0.26 20.52 -26.02
CA ARG A 84 0.28 21.24 -27.32
C ARG A 84 -0.64 22.46 -27.34
N PHE A 85 -1.79 22.39 -26.64
CA PHE A 85 -2.74 23.49 -26.54
C PHE A 85 -2.22 24.68 -25.71
N ASP A 86 -1.41 24.42 -24.68
CA ASP A 86 -0.85 25.46 -23.81
C ASP A 86 0.16 26.34 -24.57
N ARG A 87 0.90 25.76 -25.53
CA ARG A 87 1.78 26.51 -26.45
C ARG A 87 1.04 27.51 -27.33
N TYR A 88 -0.14 27.13 -27.84
CA TYR A 88 -0.96 28.03 -28.67
C TYR A 88 -1.70 29.09 -27.85
N SER A 89 -1.89 28.83 -26.55
CA SER A 89 -2.67 29.69 -25.65
C SER A 89 -1.80 30.67 -24.85
N GLY A 90 -0.47 30.62 -24.99
CA GLY A 90 0.46 31.47 -24.23
C GLY A 90 0.46 31.20 -22.73
N VAL A 91 0.00 30.02 -22.30
CA VAL A 91 -0.07 29.65 -20.88
C VAL A 91 1.29 29.13 -20.43
N HIS A 92 2.03 29.94 -19.68
CA HIS A 92 3.26 29.50 -19.01
C HIS A 92 2.93 28.84 -17.67
N ARG A 93 3.11 27.52 -17.59
CA ARG A 93 3.04 26.81 -16.32
C ARG A 93 4.34 27.05 -15.52
N PRO A 94 4.27 27.28 -14.20
CA PRO A 94 5.46 27.45 -13.38
C PRO A 94 6.38 26.22 -13.50
N GLN A 95 7.64 26.42 -13.91
CA GLN A 95 8.65 25.36 -14.05
C GLN A 95 9.01 24.66 -12.72
N GLU A 96 8.60 25.26 -11.60
CA GLU A 96 8.80 24.75 -10.24
C GLU A 96 7.91 23.54 -9.94
N LEU A 97 6.78 23.38 -10.66
CA LEU A 97 5.94 22.18 -10.63
C LEU A 97 6.45 21.21 -11.69
N GLY A 98 7.41 20.37 -11.31
CA GLY A 98 7.98 19.40 -12.24
C GLY A 98 8.40 18.09 -11.61
N GLN A 99 8.44 17.96 -10.29
CA GLN A 99 8.81 16.68 -9.71
C GLN A 99 7.58 15.76 -9.68
N THR A 100 7.78 14.48 -9.96
CA THR A 100 6.78 13.43 -9.67
C THR A 100 7.30 12.48 -8.61
N LEU A 101 6.41 12.05 -7.73
CA LEU A 101 6.61 11.00 -6.75
C LEU A 101 5.63 9.87 -7.06
N ALA A 102 6.13 8.77 -7.59
CA ALA A 102 5.35 7.54 -7.74
C ALA A 102 5.49 6.69 -6.48
N VAL A 103 4.38 6.10 -6.03
CA VAL A 103 4.36 5.11 -4.95
C VAL A 103 3.49 3.93 -5.34
N GLN A 104 3.86 2.74 -4.88
CA GLN A 104 3.01 1.56 -4.92
C GLN A 104 2.46 1.32 -3.52
N LEU A 105 1.14 1.26 -3.40
CA LEU A 105 0.44 0.86 -2.18
C LEU A 105 0.11 -0.62 -2.31
N LEU A 106 0.79 -1.46 -1.55
CA LEU A 106 0.53 -2.89 -1.47
C LEU A 106 -0.35 -3.17 -0.24
N PHE A 107 -1.55 -3.69 -0.49
CA PHE A 107 -2.52 -4.11 0.51
C PHE A 107 -2.34 -5.60 0.79
N CYS A 108 -2.28 -5.97 2.07
CA CYS A 108 -2.21 -7.35 2.52
C CYS A 108 -3.36 -7.66 3.46
N VAL A 109 -4.11 -8.72 3.17
CA VAL A 109 -5.27 -9.18 3.95
C VAL A 109 -5.12 -10.66 4.27
N TYR A 110 -5.33 -11.03 5.53
CA TYR A 110 -5.33 -12.42 5.99
C TYR A 110 -6.76 -12.97 6.07
N GLU A 111 -7.08 -13.94 5.23
CA GLU A 111 -8.43 -14.53 5.14
C GLU A 111 -8.36 -16.06 5.05
N PRO A 112 -8.30 -16.76 6.20
CA PRO A 112 -8.14 -18.21 6.27
C PRO A 112 -9.47 -18.99 6.08
N GLY A 113 -10.56 -18.31 5.73
CA GLY A 113 -11.89 -18.91 5.60
C GLY A 113 -12.80 -18.71 6.81
N ILE A 114 -13.88 -19.50 6.87
CA ILE A 114 -14.90 -19.43 7.94
C ILE A 114 -14.83 -20.70 8.77
N ARG A 115 -14.57 -20.53 10.07
CA ARG A 115 -14.61 -21.62 11.06
C ARG A 115 -16.04 -21.85 11.51
N LEU A 116 -16.52 -23.08 11.38
CA LEU A 116 -17.82 -23.50 11.89
C LEU A 116 -17.73 -23.77 13.41
N PRO A 117 -18.86 -23.72 14.13
CA PRO A 117 -18.89 -24.04 15.56
C PRO A 117 -18.23 -25.39 15.85
N GLY A 118 -17.42 -25.45 16.92
CA GLY A 118 -16.68 -26.66 17.30
C GLY A 118 -15.32 -26.86 16.61
N PHE A 119 -14.93 -26.02 15.63
CA PHE A 119 -13.64 -26.17 14.95
C PHE A 119 -12.44 -26.09 15.92
N ALA A 120 -12.38 -25.06 16.78
CA ALA A 120 -11.29 -24.93 17.75
C ALA A 120 -11.31 -26.04 18.82
N GLU A 121 -12.50 -26.50 19.21
CA GLU A 121 -12.67 -27.57 20.20
C GLU A 121 -12.26 -28.94 19.62
N SER A 122 -12.36 -29.12 18.30
CA SER A 122 -11.95 -30.36 17.64
C SER A 122 -10.46 -30.65 17.79
N GLU A 123 -9.62 -29.62 17.95
CA GLU A 123 -8.18 -29.77 18.23
C GLU A 123 -7.92 -30.55 19.53
N GLN A 124 -8.80 -30.42 20.52
CA GLN A 124 -8.72 -31.12 21.81
C GLN A 124 -9.34 -32.52 21.78
N SER A 125 -9.94 -32.93 20.66
CA SER A 125 -10.57 -34.24 20.51
C SER A 125 -9.52 -35.33 20.20
N GLU A 126 -9.81 -36.58 20.58
CA GLU A 126 -8.93 -37.72 20.28
C GLU A 126 -8.68 -37.94 18.77
N LYS A 127 -9.51 -37.35 17.90
CA LYS A 127 -9.41 -37.45 16.45
C LYS A 127 -8.55 -36.34 15.82
N GLY A 128 -8.12 -35.35 16.60
CA GLY A 128 -7.42 -34.17 16.11
C GLY A 128 -8.32 -33.17 15.38
N LEU A 129 -7.71 -32.14 14.81
CA LEU A 129 -8.40 -31.01 14.17
C LEU A 129 -9.30 -31.46 13.01
N ASP A 130 -10.60 -31.16 13.10
CA ASP A 130 -11.59 -31.50 12.08
C ASP A 130 -11.67 -30.42 10.99
N MET A 131 -10.96 -30.67 9.89
CA MET A 131 -10.93 -29.76 8.73
C MET A 131 -12.28 -29.63 8.00
N THR A 132 -13.25 -30.52 8.23
CA THR A 132 -14.59 -30.37 7.64
C THR A 132 -15.36 -29.20 8.24
N LEU A 133 -14.96 -28.76 9.44
CA LEU A 133 -15.50 -27.59 10.11
C LEU A 133 -14.82 -26.27 9.67
N LEU A 134 -13.90 -26.31 8.71
CA LEU A 134 -13.34 -25.13 8.06
C LEU A 134 -13.90 -24.98 6.64
N ARG A 135 -14.68 -23.93 6.42
CA ARG A 135 -15.18 -23.59 5.09
C ARG A 135 -14.15 -22.74 4.34
N GLU A 136 -13.41 -23.41 3.47
CA GLU A 136 -12.48 -22.80 2.52
C GLU A 136 -13.19 -22.26 1.26
N GLY A 137 -12.46 -21.55 0.40
CA GLY A 137 -12.98 -21.11 -0.91
C GLY A 137 -14.03 -19.98 -0.83
N THR A 138 -14.07 -19.24 0.27
CA THR A 138 -14.98 -18.09 0.40
C THR A 138 -14.49 -16.90 -0.42
N GLN A 139 -15.43 -16.06 -0.88
CA GLN A 139 -15.11 -14.80 -1.57
C GLN A 139 -14.70 -13.67 -0.60
N GLN A 140 -14.53 -13.96 0.69
CA GLN A 140 -14.36 -12.95 1.73
C GLN A 140 -13.04 -12.18 1.59
N GLY A 141 -11.94 -12.87 1.23
CA GLY A 141 -10.66 -12.24 0.90
C GLY A 141 -10.76 -11.20 -0.20
N VAL A 142 -11.35 -11.59 -1.32
CA VAL A 142 -11.55 -10.71 -2.49
C VAL A 142 -12.44 -9.52 -2.12
N LYS A 143 -13.56 -9.75 -1.42
CA LYS A 143 -14.45 -8.66 -1.00
C LYS A 143 -13.74 -7.66 -0.07
N THR A 144 -12.97 -8.17 0.89
CA THR A 144 -12.27 -7.33 1.86
C THR A 144 -11.18 -6.50 1.20
N ILE A 145 -10.38 -7.10 0.31
CA ILE A 145 -9.28 -6.38 -0.33
C ILE A 145 -9.78 -5.35 -1.34
N PHE A 146 -10.74 -5.70 -2.21
CA PHE A 146 -11.27 -4.74 -3.18
C PHE A 146 -12.08 -3.64 -2.50
N GLY A 147 -12.86 -3.97 -1.46
CA GLY A 147 -13.56 -2.94 -0.67
C GLY A 147 -12.58 -1.94 -0.05
N TRP A 148 -11.47 -2.41 0.52
CA TRP A 148 -10.46 -1.53 1.11
C TRP A 148 -9.69 -0.70 0.06
N MET A 149 -9.43 -1.27 -1.12
CA MET A 149 -8.84 -0.54 -2.24
C MET A 149 -9.81 0.49 -2.82
N ASP A 150 -11.10 0.19 -2.88
CA ASP A 150 -12.15 1.13 -3.31
C ASP A 150 -12.24 2.31 -2.34
N ASP A 151 -12.20 2.07 -1.02
CA ASP A 151 -12.12 3.13 -0.01
C ASP A 151 -10.90 4.05 -0.24
N CYS A 152 -9.73 3.45 -0.55
CA CYS A 152 -8.51 4.20 -0.85
C CYS A 152 -8.65 5.04 -2.13
N LYS A 153 -9.20 4.44 -3.19
CA LYS A 153 -9.45 5.11 -4.47
C LYS A 153 -10.38 6.31 -4.29
N GLU A 154 -11.50 6.12 -3.59
CA GLU A 154 -12.46 7.19 -3.30
C GLU A 154 -11.82 8.31 -2.47
N LEU A 155 -11.04 7.94 -1.44
CA LEU A 155 -10.32 8.90 -0.61
C LEU A 155 -9.33 9.76 -1.41
N LEU A 156 -8.51 9.13 -2.26
CA LEU A 156 -7.51 9.83 -3.07
C LEU A 156 -8.16 10.77 -4.09
N LEU A 157 -9.19 10.29 -4.80
CA LEU A 157 -9.93 11.09 -5.78
C LEU A 157 -10.70 12.25 -5.13
N ALA A 158 -11.26 12.06 -3.94
CA ALA A 158 -12.01 13.11 -3.25
C ALA A 158 -11.11 14.22 -2.68
N ARG A 159 -9.90 13.87 -2.22
CA ARG A 159 -8.99 14.83 -1.60
C ARG A 159 -8.07 15.52 -2.59
N GLN A 160 -7.58 14.80 -3.60
CA GLN A 160 -6.60 15.21 -4.61
C GLN A 160 -5.25 15.74 -4.07
N LEU A 161 -5.18 16.21 -2.83
CA LEU A 161 -4.01 16.73 -2.15
C LEU A 161 -3.80 16.01 -0.82
N ILE A 162 -2.55 15.69 -0.51
CA ILE A 162 -2.19 15.11 0.79
C ILE A 162 -1.92 16.24 1.79
N PRO A 163 -2.67 16.33 2.90
CA PRO A 163 -2.52 17.40 3.88
C PRO A 163 -1.10 17.50 4.46
N GLY A 164 -0.60 18.74 4.60
CA GLY A 164 0.73 18.99 5.15
C GLY A 164 1.88 18.72 4.16
N THR A 165 1.56 18.50 2.88
CA THR A 165 2.54 18.28 1.81
C THR A 165 2.21 19.11 0.58
N ASP A 166 3.10 19.05 -0.42
CA ASP A 166 2.89 19.52 -1.78
C ASP A 166 2.50 18.40 -2.76
N LEU A 167 2.07 17.23 -2.26
CA LEU A 167 1.63 16.12 -3.11
C LEU A 167 0.23 16.37 -3.64
N PHE A 168 0.11 16.47 -4.97
CA PHE A 168 -1.17 16.49 -5.68
C PHE A 168 -1.28 15.27 -6.59
N LEU A 169 -2.47 14.68 -6.64
CA LEU A 169 -2.71 13.42 -7.33
C LEU A 169 -2.70 13.61 -8.87
N HIS A 170 -1.90 12.80 -9.56
CA HIS A 170 -1.96 12.64 -11.01
C HIS A 170 -2.89 11.47 -11.35
N GLU A 171 -4.20 11.72 -11.30
CA GLU A 171 -5.25 10.71 -11.46
C GLU A 171 -5.10 9.85 -12.72
N ALA A 172 -4.71 10.46 -13.84
CA ALA A 172 -4.57 9.79 -15.13
C ALA A 172 -3.45 8.74 -15.18
N GLU A 173 -2.48 8.80 -14.27
CA GLU A 173 -1.37 7.84 -14.19
C GLU A 173 -1.56 6.79 -13.09
N CYS A 174 -2.64 6.90 -12.32
CA CYS A 174 -2.93 5.97 -11.24
C CYS A 174 -3.63 4.71 -11.77
N ASN A 175 -3.29 3.55 -11.22
CA ASN A 175 -3.93 2.28 -11.56
C ASN A 175 -3.96 1.33 -10.35
N TYR A 176 -4.84 0.33 -10.40
CA TYR A 176 -5.03 -0.61 -9.29
C TYR A 176 -5.45 -2.00 -9.79
N GLY A 177 -5.19 -3.02 -8.98
CA GLY A 177 -5.58 -4.39 -9.30
C GLY A 177 -5.06 -5.42 -8.29
N PRO A 178 -5.27 -6.73 -8.55
CA PRO A 178 -4.60 -7.77 -7.77
C PRO A 178 -3.09 -7.68 -7.97
N TYR A 179 -2.32 -8.07 -6.95
CA TYR A 179 -0.87 -8.13 -7.09
C TYR A 179 -0.47 -9.30 -8.01
N THR A 180 0.38 -9.00 -8.98
CA THR A 180 0.91 -9.97 -9.96
C THR A 180 2.42 -9.91 -10.00
N ASP A 181 3.07 -11.07 -10.11
CA ASP A 181 4.50 -11.20 -10.35
C ASP A 181 4.73 -11.92 -11.68
N GLN A 182 5.54 -11.33 -12.57
CA GLN A 182 5.81 -11.86 -13.91
C GLN A 182 4.55 -12.24 -14.72
N ASN A 183 3.47 -11.47 -14.58
CA ASN A 183 2.13 -11.71 -15.15
C ASN A 183 1.35 -12.91 -14.57
N PHE A 184 1.86 -13.54 -13.51
CA PHE A 184 1.12 -14.54 -12.75
C PHE A 184 0.49 -13.91 -11.52
N ILE A 185 -0.71 -14.37 -11.17
CA ILE A 185 -1.36 -13.99 -9.92
C ILE A 185 -0.52 -14.59 -8.78
N VAL A 186 -0.15 -13.76 -7.82
CA VAL A 186 0.57 -14.23 -6.63
C VAL A 186 -0.41 -14.99 -5.74
N ASP A 187 -0.29 -16.31 -5.73
CA ASP A 187 -1.08 -17.20 -4.87
C ASP A 187 -0.29 -17.53 -3.60
N LYS A 188 -0.61 -16.81 -2.52
CA LYS A 188 0.00 -16.92 -1.19
C LYS A 188 -1.05 -17.18 -0.11
N ARG A 189 -2.12 -17.90 -0.46
CA ARG A 189 -3.21 -18.22 0.48
C ARG A 189 -2.65 -18.72 1.82
N PRO A 190 -3.17 -18.21 2.95
CA PRO A 190 -4.41 -17.45 3.11
C PRO A 190 -4.26 -15.92 2.95
N LEU A 191 -3.13 -15.42 2.44
CA LEU A 191 -2.94 -14.00 2.17
C LEU A 191 -3.50 -13.60 0.81
N TYR A 192 -4.16 -12.45 0.78
CA TYR A 192 -4.64 -11.77 -0.42
C TYR A 192 -3.87 -10.48 -0.59
N TYR A 193 -3.39 -10.23 -1.80
CA TYR A 193 -2.58 -9.07 -2.14
C TYR A 193 -3.23 -8.23 -3.24
N GLY A 194 -3.29 -6.93 -2.99
CA GLY A 194 -3.82 -5.92 -3.91
C GLY A 194 -2.81 -4.80 -4.03
N VAL A 195 -2.72 -4.19 -5.21
CA VAL A 195 -1.77 -3.13 -5.48
C VAL A 195 -2.47 -1.92 -6.08
N MET A 196 -2.05 -0.73 -5.65
CA MET A 196 -2.38 0.53 -6.30
C MET A 196 -1.10 1.28 -6.63
N ASN A 197 -0.88 1.59 -7.90
CA ASN A 197 0.16 2.51 -8.31
C ASN A 197 -0.43 3.92 -8.30
N VAL A 198 0.15 4.79 -7.48
CA VAL A 198 -0.31 6.16 -7.28
C VAL A 198 0.82 7.10 -7.66
N VAL A 199 0.53 8.06 -8.53
CA VAL A 199 1.50 9.08 -8.94
C VAL A 199 1.04 10.42 -8.39
N PHE A 200 1.96 11.12 -7.73
CA PHE A 200 1.77 12.48 -7.26
C PHE A 200 2.72 13.41 -8.00
N GLY A 201 2.26 14.62 -8.29
CA GLY A 201 3.14 15.72 -8.63
C GLY A 201 3.51 16.48 -7.37
N CYS A 202 4.65 17.15 -7.40
CA CYS A 202 5.13 18.00 -6.32
C CYS A 202 6.10 19.06 -6.85
N TYR A 203 6.46 20.02 -5.99
CA TYR A 203 7.45 21.01 -6.35
C TYR A 203 8.83 20.36 -6.48
N ALA A 204 9.53 20.70 -7.57
CA ALA A 204 10.93 20.36 -7.74
C ALA A 204 11.74 21.10 -6.67
N ASP A 205 12.57 20.37 -5.92
CA ASP A 205 13.60 20.99 -5.09
C ASP A 205 14.70 21.53 -6.04
N ASP A 206 14.49 22.74 -6.56
CA ASP A 206 15.54 23.50 -7.24
C ASP A 206 16.55 23.95 -6.17
N GLY A 207 17.46 23.04 -5.79
CA GLY A 207 18.58 23.37 -4.92
C GLY A 207 19.33 24.57 -5.49
N ARG A 208 19.51 25.63 -4.69
CA ARG A 208 20.34 26.78 -5.08
C ARG A 208 21.73 26.28 -5.47
N ASN A 209 22.07 26.39 -6.75
CA ASN A 209 23.38 26.00 -7.23
C ASN A 209 24.37 27.13 -6.90
N SER A 210 25.04 27.00 -5.75
CA SER A 210 25.99 28.00 -5.26
C SER A 210 27.16 28.25 -6.22
N GLU A 211 27.53 27.27 -7.06
CA GLU A 211 28.58 27.43 -8.07
C GLU A 211 28.13 28.34 -9.24
N LEU A 212 26.83 28.34 -9.56
CA LEU A 212 26.23 29.23 -10.57
C LEU A 212 26.12 30.68 -10.05
N ASP A 213 25.84 30.85 -8.76
CA ASP A 213 25.82 32.16 -8.09
C ASP A 213 27.22 32.79 -7.99
N GLU A 214 28.29 31.99 -7.94
CA GLU A 214 29.67 32.47 -8.05
C GLU A 214 30.05 32.86 -9.48
N PHE A 215 29.52 32.16 -10.49
CA PHE A 215 29.79 32.45 -11.90
C PHE A 215 29.04 33.68 -12.45
N LEU A 216 27.98 34.11 -11.78
CA LEU A 216 27.16 35.29 -12.14
C LEU A 216 27.56 36.57 -11.39
N LYS A 217 28.64 36.55 -10.60
CA LYS A 217 29.29 37.73 -10.02
C LYS A 217 30.42 38.22 -10.92
#